data_AF-C7G6X4-F1
#
_entry.id   AF-C7G6X4-F1
#
_cell.length_a   1.000
_cell.length_b   1.000
_cell.length_c   1.000
_cell.angle_alpha   90.00
_cell.angle_beta   90.00
_cell.angle_gamma   90.00
#
_symmetry.space_group_name_H-M   'P 1'
#
loop_
_entity.id
_entity.type
_entity.pdbx_description
1 polymer ?
#
loop_
_entity_poly.entity_id
_entity_poly.type
_entity_poly.pdbx_seq_one_letter_code
_entity_poly.pdbx_strand_id
1 'polypeptide(L)'
;MEKWGPYSDPHVWPVLLVIIYLWQQTGYNSVVYFASICGIDAEMIEASKVDGANAFQRIRYILLPSLKPTVIILLLFALGGIVKGNFGLFYNIIGTNSLLYDTTDIIETFVYRATMTDFNFSTASAVGLYQSVVGFVIVMIVNYIVKKIEPDYSLF
;
A
#
# COMPACT_ATOMS: atom_id res chain seq x y z
N MET A 1 35.77 -3.84 -13.95
CA MET A 1 34.62 -3.12 -13.36
C MET A 1 33.86 -4.12 -12.53
N GLU A 2 33.95 -4.00 -11.22
CA GLU A 2 33.22 -4.87 -10.30
C GLU A 2 31.72 -4.67 -10.55
N LYS A 3 31.02 -5.73 -10.92
CA LYS A 3 29.58 -5.66 -11.20
C LYS A 3 28.88 -5.42 -9.86
N TRP A 4 28.12 -4.34 -9.76
CA TRP A 4 27.33 -4.03 -8.56
C TRP A 4 26.50 -5.25 -8.15
N GLY A 5 26.69 -5.71 -6.91
CA GLY A 5 26.05 -6.88 -6.32
C GLY A 5 25.05 -6.47 -5.24
N PRO A 6 23.83 -6.04 -5.59
CA PRO A 6 22.85 -5.55 -4.60
C PRO A 6 22.47 -6.61 -3.56
N TYR A 7 22.54 -7.90 -3.91
CA TYR A 7 22.23 -8.99 -2.99
C TYR A 7 23.27 -9.23 -1.88
N SER A 8 24.39 -8.50 -1.90
CA SER A 8 25.43 -8.53 -0.87
C SER A 8 25.41 -7.33 0.08
N ASP A 9 24.57 -6.33 -0.20
CA ASP A 9 24.46 -5.09 0.59
C ASP A 9 23.03 -4.92 1.11
N PRO A 10 22.77 -5.13 2.41
CA PRO A 10 21.43 -4.98 2.99
C PRO A 10 20.88 -3.55 2.92
N HIS A 11 21.74 -2.53 2.88
CA HIS A 11 21.31 -1.13 3.05
C HIS A 11 20.62 -0.54 1.81
N VAL A 12 20.83 -1.15 0.63
CA VAL A 12 20.17 -0.69 -0.61
C VAL A 12 18.71 -1.17 -0.71
N TRP A 13 18.37 -2.26 -0.03
CA TRP A 13 17.09 -2.95 -0.21
C TRP A 13 15.86 -2.19 0.27
N PRO A 14 15.87 -1.42 1.38
CA PRO A 14 14.71 -0.63 1.76
C PRO A 14 14.23 0.31 0.65
N VAL A 15 15.15 0.99 -0.04
CA VAL A 15 14.82 1.89 -1.15
C VAL A 15 14.36 1.09 -2.38
N LEU A 16 15.06 0.01 -2.72
CA LEU A 16 14.69 -0.82 -3.87
C LEU A 16 13.30 -1.44 -3.71
N LEU A 17 12.98 -1.96 -2.52
CA LEU A 17 11.68 -2.55 -2.23
C LEU A 17 10.55 -1.53 -2.33
N VAL A 18 10.77 -0.28 -1.88
CA VAL A 18 9.79 0.80 -2.07
C VAL A 18 9.57 1.09 -3.55
N ILE A 19 10.64 1.20 -4.35
CA ILE A 19 10.51 1.46 -5.80
C ILE A 19 9.76 0.32 -6.50
N ILE A 20 10.10 -0.93 -6.19
CA ILE A 20 9.46 -2.11 -6.80
C ILE A 20 8.00 -2.21 -6.35
N TYR A 21 7.70 -1.91 -5.09
CA TYR A 21 6.34 -1.84 -4.58
C TYR A 21 5.53 -0.76 -5.32
N LEU A 22 6.08 0.45 -5.47
CA LEU A 22 5.43 1.52 -6.22
C LEU A 22 5.16 1.09 -7.65
N TRP A 23 6.13 0.47 -8.32
CA TRP A 23 5.95 -0.05 -9.67
C TRP A 23 4.83 -1.10 -9.73
N GLN A 24 4.80 -2.05 -8.80
CA GLN A 24 3.77 -3.08 -8.71
C GLN A 24 2.37 -2.48 -8.52
N GLN A 25 2.22 -1.49 -7.64
CA GLN A 25 0.91 -0.93 -7.27
C GLN A 25 0.42 0.16 -8.24
N THR A 26 1.32 0.84 -8.95
CA THR A 26 0.97 1.95 -9.84
C THR A 26 -0.04 1.53 -10.91
N GLY A 27 0.09 0.32 -11.46
CA GLY A 27 -0.83 -0.20 -12.45
C GLY A 27 -2.27 -0.23 -11.94
N TYR A 28 -2.52 -0.95 -10.85
CA TYR A 28 -3.86 -1.07 -10.26
C TYR A 28 -4.44 0.27 -9.81
N ASN A 29 -3.66 1.06 -9.06
CA ASN A 29 -4.11 2.35 -8.55
C ASN A 29 -4.45 3.32 -9.68
N SER A 30 -3.69 3.34 -10.78
CA SER A 30 -3.98 4.19 -11.94
C SER A 30 -5.35 3.91 -12.56
N VAL A 31 -5.75 2.63 -12.63
CA VAL A 31 -7.05 2.22 -13.17
C VAL A 31 -8.19 2.70 -12.26
N VAL A 32 -8.03 2.57 -10.94
CA VAL A 32 -9.04 3.04 -9.97
C VAL A 32 -9.22 4.56 -10.04
N TYR A 33 -8.12 5.31 -10.08
CA TYR A 33 -8.17 6.77 -10.24
C TYR A 33 -8.77 7.17 -11.58
N PHE A 34 -8.40 6.50 -12.67
CA PHE A 34 -8.97 6.77 -14.00
C PHE A 34 -10.48 6.53 -14.02
N ALA A 35 -10.96 5.42 -13.48
CA ALA A 35 -12.39 5.12 -13.38
C ALA A 35 -13.15 6.20 -12.57
N SER A 36 -12.54 6.69 -11.48
CA SER A 36 -13.12 7.76 -10.67
C SER A 36 -13.19 9.08 -11.44
N ILE A 37 -12.16 9.42 -12.23
CA ILE A 37 -12.15 10.62 -13.09
C ILE A 37 -13.23 10.52 -14.17
N CYS A 38 -13.41 9.34 -14.77
CA CYS A 38 -14.47 9.11 -15.77
C CYS A 38 -15.89 9.27 -15.20
N GLY A 39 -16.06 9.14 -13.88
CA GLY A 39 -17.34 9.37 -13.21
C GLY A 39 -17.63 10.84 -12.88
N ILE A 40 -16.70 11.77 -13.14
CA ILE A 40 -16.89 13.19 -12.91
C ILE A 40 -17.83 13.77 -13.98
N ASP A 41 -18.76 14.62 -13.55
CA ASP A 41 -19.71 15.28 -14.43
C ASP A 41 -19.01 16.09 -15.54
N ALA A 42 -19.38 15.79 -16.79
CA ALA A 42 -18.86 16.46 -17.97
C ALA A 42 -19.25 17.94 -18.00
N GLU A 43 -20.42 18.32 -17.46
CA GLU A 43 -20.88 19.71 -17.43
C GLU A 43 -19.93 20.58 -16.61
N MET A 44 -19.40 20.08 -15.50
CA MET A 44 -18.42 20.79 -14.67
C MET A 44 -17.09 21.03 -15.42
N ILE A 45 -16.68 20.07 -16.26
CA ILE A 45 -15.47 20.21 -17.07
C ILE A 45 -15.68 21.20 -18.23
N GLU A 46 -16.82 21.17 -18.90
CA GLU A 46 -17.14 22.12 -19.97
C GLU A 46 -17.32 23.55 -19.44
N ALA A 47 -18.01 23.74 -18.31
CA ALA A 47 -18.13 25.03 -17.65
C ALA A 47 -16.75 25.64 -17.33
N SER A 48 -15.82 24.82 -16.81
CA SER A 48 -14.45 25.29 -16.53
C SER A 48 -13.70 25.76 -17.78
N LYS A 49 -14.00 25.21 -18.97
CA LYS A 49 -13.42 25.66 -20.23
C LYS A 49 -14.00 27.01 -20.65
N VAL A 50 -15.31 27.20 -20.47
CA VAL A 50 -15.99 28.48 -20.73
C VAL A 50 -15.43 29.59 -19.84
N ASP A 51 -15.16 29.28 -18.57
CA ASP A 51 -14.54 30.20 -17.60
C ASP A 51 -13.03 30.45 -17.86
N GLY A 52 -12.45 29.83 -18.89
CA GLY A 52 -11.05 30.02 -19.27
C GLY A 52 -10.04 29.30 -18.36
N ALA A 53 -10.47 28.30 -17.58
CA ALA A 53 -9.58 27.57 -16.69
C ALA A 53 -8.55 26.74 -17.49
N ASN A 54 -7.27 26.92 -17.19
CA ASN A 54 -6.20 26.15 -17.79
C ASN A 54 -6.15 24.71 -17.23
N ALA A 55 -5.36 23.84 -17.87
CA ALA A 55 -5.29 22.42 -17.49
C ALA A 55 -4.87 22.19 -16.03
N PHE A 56 -3.91 22.97 -15.52
CA PHE A 56 -3.44 22.83 -14.15
C PHE A 56 -4.47 23.31 -13.12
N GLN A 57 -5.22 24.36 -13.44
CA GLN A 57 -6.35 24.83 -12.63
C GLN A 57 -7.44 23.77 -12.55
N ARG A 58 -7.79 23.12 -13.67
CA ARG A 58 -8.77 22.02 -13.65
C ARG A 58 -8.29 20.83 -12.82
N ILE A 59 -7.01 20.46 -12.91
CA ILE A 59 -6.45 19.40 -12.06
C ILE A 59 -6.57 19.77 -10.58
N ARG A 60 -6.13 20.98 -10.22
CA ARG A 60 -6.06 21.42 -8.82
C ARG A 60 -7.42 21.69 -8.18
N TYR A 61 -8.33 22.35 -8.90
CA TYR A 61 -9.58 22.87 -8.35
C TYR A 61 -10.81 22.02 -8.67
N ILE A 62 -10.72 21.11 -9.64
CA ILE A 62 -11.85 20.25 -10.03
C ILE A 62 -11.51 18.78 -9.78
N LEU A 63 -10.45 18.26 -10.41
CA LEU A 63 -10.13 16.83 -10.34
C LEU A 63 -9.68 16.40 -8.94
N LEU A 64 -8.72 17.10 -8.31
CA LEU A 64 -8.22 16.73 -6.98
C LEU A 64 -9.31 16.77 -5.90
N PRO A 65 -10.17 17.82 -5.81
CA PRO A 65 -11.28 17.82 -4.86
C PRO A 65 -12.30 16.72 -5.13
N SER A 66 -12.62 16.46 -6.41
CA SER A 66 -13.58 15.39 -6.79
C SER A 66 -13.04 13.99 -6.48
N LEU A 67 -11.72 13.80 -6.48
CA LEU A 67 -11.08 12.53 -6.12
C LEU A 67 -10.90 12.31 -4.62
N LYS A 68 -11.18 13.31 -3.77
CA LYS A 68 -11.04 13.20 -2.30
C LYS A 68 -11.70 11.93 -1.74
N PRO A 69 -12.95 11.57 -2.11
CA PRO A 69 -13.59 10.35 -1.58
C PRO A 69 -12.83 9.08 -1.95
N THR A 70 -12.44 8.94 -3.23
CA THR A 70 -11.65 7.80 -3.71
C THR A 70 -10.31 7.68 -2.98
N VAL A 71 -9.59 8.81 -2.81
CA VAL A 71 -8.31 8.83 -2.10
C VAL A 71 -8.47 8.39 -0.65
N ILE A 72 -9.52 8.85 0.05
CA ILE A 72 -9.78 8.47 1.44
C ILE A 72 -10.04 6.96 1.56
N ILE A 73 -10.88 6.40 0.67
CA ILE A 73 -11.20 4.96 0.68
C ILE A 73 -9.95 4.12 0.41
N LEU A 74 -9.17 4.48 -0.62
CA LEU A 74 -7.92 3.77 -0.94
C LEU A 74 -6.88 3.89 0.17
N LEU A 75 -6.78 5.06 0.81
CA LEU A 75 -5.91 5.26 1.96
C LEU A 75 -6.33 4.37 3.13
N LEU A 76 -7.63 4.27 3.41
CA LEU A 76 -8.14 3.41 4.48
C LEU A 76 -7.81 1.93 4.21
N PHE A 77 -8.03 1.45 2.97
CA PHE A 77 -7.62 0.09 2.60
C PHE A 77 -6.10 -0.12 2.72
N ALA A 78 -5.29 0.86 2.31
CA ALA A 78 -3.84 0.78 2.44
C ALA A 78 -3.44 0.69 3.92
N LEU A 79 -3.97 1.56 4.78
CA LEU A 79 -3.69 1.58 6.22
C LEU A 79 -4.12 0.27 6.90
N GLY A 80 -5.28 -0.27 6.56
CA GLY A 80 -5.72 -1.57 7.07
C GLY A 80 -4.83 -2.73 6.61
N GLY A 81 -4.20 -2.60 5.45
CA GLY A 81 -3.28 -3.59 4.89
C GLY A 81 -1.84 -3.52 5.40
N ILE A 82 -1.40 -2.41 6.02
CA ILE A 82 0.01 -2.21 6.45
C ILE A 82 0.48 -3.34 7.36
N VAL A 83 -0.38 -3.82 8.25
CA VAL A 83 0.00 -4.85 9.23
C VAL A 83 0.23 -6.22 8.59
N LYS A 84 -0.35 -6.47 7.41
CA LYS A 84 -0.24 -7.75 6.68
C LYS A 84 1.05 -7.85 5.83
N GLY A 85 1.88 -6.80 5.81
CA GLY A 85 3.08 -6.76 4.98
C GLY A 85 2.80 -7.07 3.50
N ASN A 86 3.83 -7.47 2.76
CA ASN A 86 3.70 -7.95 1.38
C ASN A 86 4.58 -9.18 1.17
N PHE A 87 4.17 -10.32 1.71
CA PHE A 87 4.91 -11.58 1.60
C PHE A 87 5.41 -11.86 0.18
N GLY A 88 4.56 -11.71 -0.83
CA GLY A 88 4.90 -11.97 -2.22
C GLY A 88 6.04 -11.08 -2.73
N LEU A 89 6.04 -9.78 -2.39
CA LEU A 89 7.12 -8.86 -2.76
C LEU A 89 8.44 -9.30 -2.12
N PHE A 90 8.45 -9.47 -0.80
CA PHE A 90 9.67 -9.73 -0.05
C PHE A 90 10.23 -11.13 -0.37
N TYR A 91 9.39 -12.16 -0.37
CA TYR A 91 9.83 -13.53 -0.64
C TYR A 91 10.27 -13.74 -2.08
N ASN A 92 9.57 -13.19 -3.08
CA ASN A 92 9.96 -13.41 -4.48
C ASN A 92 11.25 -12.67 -4.88
N ILE A 93 11.55 -11.55 -4.21
CA ILE A 93 12.72 -10.72 -4.53
C ILE A 93 13.93 -11.17 -3.70
N ILE A 94 13.77 -11.30 -2.39
CA ILE A 94 14.88 -11.59 -1.46
C ILE A 94 15.07 -13.10 -1.27
N GLY A 95 13.99 -13.87 -1.34
CA GLY A 95 13.99 -15.30 -1.09
C GLY A 95 14.44 -15.62 0.34
N THR A 96 15.40 -16.53 0.44
CA THR A 96 15.96 -17.00 1.71
C THR A 96 17.37 -16.45 2.00
N ASN A 97 17.73 -15.32 1.36
CA ASN A 97 19.05 -14.73 1.55
C ASN A 97 19.21 -14.11 2.96
N SER A 98 19.86 -14.86 3.85
CA SER A 98 20.03 -14.48 5.24
C SER A 98 20.88 -13.23 5.47
N LEU A 99 21.75 -12.86 4.53
CA LEU A 99 22.54 -11.62 4.61
C LEU A 99 21.63 -10.39 4.60
N LEU A 100 20.48 -10.47 3.93
CA LEU A 100 19.58 -9.33 3.73
C LEU A 100 18.49 -9.24 4.80
N TYR A 101 18.35 -10.24 5.67
CA TYR A 101 17.26 -10.30 6.64
C TYR A 101 17.23 -9.12 7.61
N ASP A 102 18.38 -8.54 7.94
CA ASP A 102 18.47 -7.40 8.85
C ASP A 102 17.63 -6.19 8.38
N THR A 103 17.47 -6.02 7.07
CA THR A 103 16.72 -4.89 6.49
C THR A 103 15.47 -5.30 5.72
N THR A 104 15.27 -6.60 5.48
CA THR A 104 14.22 -7.10 4.58
C THR A 104 13.31 -8.16 5.19
N ASP A 105 13.62 -8.70 6.37
CA ASP A 105 12.75 -9.71 6.98
C ASP A 105 11.49 -9.06 7.57
N ILE A 106 10.33 -9.60 7.21
CA ILE A 106 9.01 -9.20 7.70
C ILE A 106 8.37 -10.36 8.45
N ILE A 107 7.25 -10.10 9.15
CA ILE A 107 6.58 -11.11 9.96
C ILE A 107 6.18 -12.32 9.10
N GLU A 108 5.72 -12.10 7.88
CA GLU A 108 5.25 -13.16 6.98
C GLU A 108 6.41 -14.03 6.48
N THR A 109 7.56 -13.45 6.16
CA THR A 109 8.74 -14.21 5.73
C THR A 109 9.33 -15.00 6.90
N PHE A 110 9.30 -14.43 8.11
CA PHE A 110 9.63 -15.16 9.34
C PHE A 110 8.67 -16.33 9.59
N VAL A 111 7.36 -16.10 9.57
CA VAL A 111 6.34 -17.14 9.79
C VAL A 111 6.46 -18.25 8.75
N TYR A 112 6.67 -17.89 7.48
CA TYR A 112 6.91 -18.85 6.41
C TYR A 112 8.15 -19.70 6.68
N ARG A 113 9.28 -19.08 7.02
CA ARG A 113 10.54 -19.77 7.33
C ARG A 113 10.43 -20.68 8.55
N ALA A 114 9.82 -20.20 9.63
CA ALA A 114 9.57 -21.00 10.82
C ALA A 114 8.70 -22.23 10.51
N THR A 115 7.75 -22.11 9.58
CA THR A 115 6.86 -23.22 9.19
C THR A 115 7.53 -24.20 8.21
N MET A 116 8.16 -23.69 7.16
CA MET A 116 8.64 -24.50 6.02
C MET A 116 10.08 -24.97 6.17
N THR A 117 10.92 -24.21 6.89
CA THR A 117 12.34 -24.53 7.08
C THR A 117 12.59 -25.14 8.44
N ASP A 118 12.07 -24.53 9.50
CA ASP A 118 12.34 -24.95 10.88
C ASP A 118 11.32 -25.96 11.43
N PHE A 119 10.22 -26.20 10.69
CA PHE A 119 9.09 -27.03 11.10
C PHE A 119 8.49 -26.65 12.47
N ASN A 120 8.66 -25.39 12.88
CA ASN A 120 8.15 -24.85 14.12
C ASN A 120 6.77 -24.20 13.91
N PHE A 121 5.78 -25.07 13.70
CA PHE A 121 4.38 -24.67 13.50
C PHE A 121 3.81 -23.92 14.72
N SER A 122 4.26 -24.23 15.93
CA SER A 122 3.78 -23.61 17.16
C SER A 122 4.14 -22.13 17.23
N THR A 123 5.42 -21.78 17.03
CA THR A 123 5.87 -20.39 17.02
C THR A 123 5.28 -19.62 15.84
N ALA A 124 5.26 -20.23 14.65
CA ALA A 124 4.67 -19.62 13.45
C ALA A 124 3.19 -19.25 13.67
N SER A 125 2.40 -20.17 14.23
CA SER A 125 0.98 -19.94 14.51
C SER A 125 0.77 -18.85 15.56
N ALA A 126 1.58 -18.84 16.63
CA ALA A 126 1.47 -17.83 17.68
C ALA A 126 1.77 -16.42 17.16
N VAL A 127 2.82 -16.28 16.34
CA VAL A 127 3.20 -15.00 15.72
C VAL A 127 2.14 -14.53 14.72
N GLY A 128 1.62 -15.42 13.88
CA GLY A 128 0.52 -15.08 12.95
C GLY A 128 -0.77 -14.65 13.66
N LEU A 129 -1.10 -15.28 14.80
CA LEU A 129 -2.24 -14.87 15.63
C LEU A 129 -2.00 -13.47 16.23
N TYR A 130 -0.82 -13.22 16.80
CA TYR A 130 -0.46 -11.91 17.34
C TYR A 130 -0.59 -10.81 16.28
N GLN A 131 -0.04 -11.05 15.09
CA GLN A 131 -0.14 -10.12 13.96
C GLN A 131 -1.60 -9.84 13.57
N SER A 132 -2.44 -10.86 13.54
CA SER A 132 -3.87 -10.72 13.21
C SER A 132 -4.61 -9.88 14.25
N VAL A 133 -4.32 -10.06 15.54
CA VAL A 133 -4.90 -9.25 16.63
C VAL A 133 -4.46 -7.78 16.53
N VAL A 134 -3.16 -7.54 16.33
CA VAL A 134 -2.65 -6.16 16.16
C VAL A 134 -3.25 -5.52 14.91
N GLY A 135 -3.34 -6.27 13.80
CA GLY A 135 -3.97 -5.83 12.56
C GLY A 135 -5.42 -5.43 12.76
N PHE A 136 -6.18 -6.26 13.46
CA PHE A 136 -7.57 -5.98 13.80
C PHE A 136 -7.72 -4.69 14.61
N VAL A 137 -6.90 -4.51 15.67
CA VAL A 137 -6.94 -3.29 16.49
C VAL A 137 -6.63 -2.04 15.66
N ILE A 138 -5.62 -2.09 14.79
CA ILE A 138 -5.24 -0.95 13.94
C ILE A 138 -6.38 -0.62 12.95
N VAL A 139 -6.96 -1.62 12.28
CA VAL A 139 -8.08 -1.41 11.37
C VAL A 139 -9.27 -0.77 12.09
N MET A 140 -9.60 -1.24 13.29
CA MET A 140 -10.68 -0.68 14.10
C MET A 140 -10.43 0.78 14.48
N ILE A 141 -9.20 1.13 14.88
CA ILE A 141 -8.81 2.51 15.22
C ILE A 141 -8.90 3.41 13.98
N VAL A 142 -8.34 2.97 12.85
CA VAL A 142 -8.37 3.75 11.59
C VAL A 142 -9.81 3.98 11.14
N ASN A 143 -10.65 2.94 11.15
CA ASN A 143 -12.07 3.07 10.80
C ASN A 143 -12.80 4.05 11.74
N TYR A 144 -12.52 3.97 13.06
CA TYR A 144 -13.10 4.89 14.04
C TYR A 144 -12.71 6.35 13.77
N ILE A 145 -11.44 6.61 13.45
CA ILE A 145 -10.96 7.96 13.11
C ILE A 145 -11.66 8.47 11.86
N VAL A 146 -11.74 7.66 10.80
CA VAL A 146 -12.39 8.06 9.55
C VAL A 146 -13.87 8.34 9.76
N LYS A 147 -14.58 7.49 10.51
CA LYS A 147 -15.99 7.69 10.86
C LYS A 147 -16.25 9.01 11.60
N LYS A 148 -15.28 9.50 12.36
CA LYS A 148 -15.37 10.77 13.10
C LYS A 148 -15.12 12.00 12.21
N ILE A 149 -14.31 11.86 11.17
CA ILE A 149 -13.96 12.98 10.28
C ILE A 149 -14.94 13.06 9.10
N GLU A 150 -15.26 11.93 8.49
CA GLU A 150 -16.13 11.80 7.32
C GLU A 150 -17.00 10.52 7.46
N PRO A 151 -18.18 10.59 8.09
CA PRO A 151 -19.00 9.42 8.39
C PRO A 151 -19.48 8.68 7.14
N ASP A 152 -19.65 9.39 6.02
CA ASP A 152 -20.09 8.82 4.74
C ASP A 152 -19.03 7.91 4.08
N TYR A 153 -17.77 7.97 4.54
CA TYR A 153 -16.65 7.19 4.00
C TYR A 153 -16.10 6.12 4.96
N SER A 154 -16.79 5.85 6.08
CA SER A 154 -16.44 4.72 6.94
C SER A 154 -16.74 3.39 6.24
N LEU A 155 -15.89 2.38 6.43
CA LEU A 155 -16.17 1.05 5.85
C LEU A 155 -17.36 0.38 6.54
N PHE A 156 -17.51 0.60 7.85
CA PHE A 156 -18.57 0.04 8.71
C PHE A 156 -18.88 0.99 9.90
#